data_AF-A7VS46-F1
#
_entry.id   AF-A7VS46-F1
#
_cell.length_a   1.000
_cell.length_b   1.000
_cell.length_c   1.000
_cell.angle_alpha   90.00
_cell.angle_beta   90.00
_cell.angle_gamma   90.00
#
_symmetry.space_group_name_H-M   'P 1'
#
loop_
_entity.id
_entity.type
_entity.pdbx_description
1 polymer ?
#
loop_
_entity_poly.entity_id
_entity_poly.type
_entity_poly.pdbx_seq_one_letter_code
_entity_poly.pdbx_strand_id
1 'polypeptide(L)' 'MKAKTILDAEKKDAIDIATELCYSEEVKRKIALAKSVYEIGRILKQARLDQE' A
#
# COMPACT_ATOMS: atom_id res chain seq x y z
N MET A 1 -6.00 23.30 -1.55
CA MET A 1 -5.08 22.17 -1.28
C MET A 1 -5.91 20.98 -0.78
N LYS A 2 -6.27 20.01 -1.65
CA LYS A 2 -7.10 18.83 -1.29
C LYS A 2 -6.52 17.48 -1.74
N ALA A 3 -5.31 17.47 -2.32
CA ALA A 3 -4.69 16.25 -2.82
C ALA A 3 -4.03 15.38 -1.73
N LYS A 4 -3.65 15.98 -0.59
CA LYS A 4 -3.02 15.25 0.52
C LYS A 4 -3.97 14.22 1.15
N THR A 5 -5.27 14.53 1.23
CA THR A 5 -6.26 13.71 1.94
C THR A 5 -6.60 12.37 1.29
N ILE A 6 -6.65 12.30 -0.05
CA ILE A 6 -7.05 11.06 -0.75
C ILE A 6 -5.92 10.04 -0.68
N LEU A 7 -4.69 10.45 -0.98
CA LEU A 7 -3.55 9.53 -0.94
C LEU A 7 -3.31 8.97 0.46
N ASP A 8 -3.45 9.78 1.51
CA ASP A 8 -3.30 9.30 2.89
C ASP A 8 -4.39 8.27 3.26
N ALA A 9 -5.61 8.42 2.75
CA ALA A 9 -6.68 7.44 2.92
C ALA A 9 -6.37 6.12 2.18
N GLU A 10 -5.94 6.21 0.91
CA GLU A 10 -5.57 5.04 0.10
C GLU A 10 -4.40 4.27 0.71
N LYS A 11 -3.42 4.98 1.31
CA LYS A 11 -2.33 4.35 2.04
C LYS A 11 -2.82 3.57 3.25
N LYS A 12 -3.74 4.15 4.02
CA LYS A 12 -4.28 3.51 5.20
C LYS A 12 -5.04 2.24 4.81
N ASP A 13 -5.93 2.34 3.84
CA ASP A 13 -6.70 1.20 3.32
C ASP A 13 -5.78 0.08 2.81
N ALA A 14 -4.77 0.42 2.02
CA ALA A 14 -3.80 -0.55 1.52
C ALA A 14 -2.94 -1.19 2.64
N ILE A 15 -2.64 -0.47 3.73
CA ILE A 15 -1.93 -1.03 4.90
C ILE A 15 -2.85 -1.96 5.69
N ASP A 16 -4.13 -1.61 5.83
CA ASP A 16 -5.14 -2.45 6.49
C ASP A 16 -5.29 -3.77 5.72
N ILE A 17 -5.47 -3.71 4.40
CA ILE A 17 -5.48 -4.88 3.51
C ILE A 17 -4.19 -5.70 3.64
N ALA A 18 -3.03 -5.03 3.60
CA ALA A 18 -1.75 -5.73 3.73
C ALA A 18 -1.58 -6.41 5.10
N THR A 19 -2.22 -5.88 6.14
CA THR A 19 -2.24 -6.51 7.47
C THR A 19 -3.17 -7.71 7.50
N GLU A 20 -4.36 -7.61 6.91
CA GLU A 20 -5.32 -8.72 6.82
C GLU A 20 -4.78 -9.90 5.99
N LEU A 21 -4.04 -9.61 4.92
CA LEU A 21 -3.41 -10.62 4.06
C LEU A 21 -2.07 -11.15 4.61
N CYS A 22 -1.68 -10.76 5.83
CA CYS A 22 -0.41 -11.12 6.45
C CYS A 22 0.82 -10.78 5.59
N TYR A 23 0.74 -9.72 4.76
CA TYR A 23 1.91 -9.22 4.05
C TYR A 23 2.97 -8.71 5.03
N SER A 24 4.23 -8.81 4.60
CA SER A 24 5.38 -8.43 5.43
C SER A 24 5.34 -6.94 5.80
N GLU A 25 5.97 -6.63 6.94
CA GLU A 25 6.14 -5.24 7.39
C GLU A 25 6.88 -4.37 6.35
N GLU A 26 7.73 -4.99 5.51
CA GLU A 26 8.38 -4.31 4.40
C GLU A 26 7.37 -3.79 3.37
N VAL A 27 6.35 -4.59 3.02
CA VAL A 27 5.28 -4.19 2.10
C VAL A 27 4.51 -3.01 2.68
N LYS A 28 4.11 -3.08 3.96
CA LYS A 28 3.40 -2.00 4.66
C LYS A 28 4.21 -0.71 4.70
N ARG A 29 5.52 -0.81 4.98
CA ARG A 29 6.44 0.34 4.97
C ARG A 29 6.57 0.98 3.59
N LYS A 30 6.64 0.18 2.53
CA LYS A 30 6.66 0.68 1.14
C LYS A 30 5.36 1.41 0.80
N ILE A 31 4.20 0.90 1.22
CA ILE A 31 2.89 1.55 1.02
C ILE A 31 2.82 2.89 1.76
N ALA A 32 3.25 2.95 3.02
CA ALA A 32 3.28 4.19 3.81
C ALA A 32 4.12 5.30 3.14
N LEU A 33 5.23 4.92 2.48
CA LEU A 33 6.15 5.82 1.80
C LEU A 33 5.75 6.16 0.35
N ALA A 34 4.74 5.49 -0.20
CA ALA A 34 4.29 5.71 -1.58
C ALA A 34 3.88 7.18 -1.80
N LYS A 35 4.21 7.74 -2.96
CA LYS A 35 3.86 9.13 -3.32
C LYS A 35 2.64 9.21 -4.22
N SER A 36 2.13 8.06 -4.67
CA SER A 36 0.95 7.97 -5.53
C SER A 36 0.22 6.65 -5.34
N VAL A 37 -1.08 6.62 -5.69
CA VAL A 37 -1.90 5.40 -5.70
C VAL A 37 -1.35 4.36 -6.69
N TYR A 38 -0.76 4.81 -7.80
CA TYR A 38 -0.11 3.92 -8.75
C TYR A 38 1.04 3.12 -8.12
N GLU A 39 1.87 3.77 -7.29
CA GLU A 39 2.94 3.07 -6.56
C GLU A 39 2.39 2.06 -5.55
N ILE A 40 1.32 2.41 -4.82
CA ILE A 40 0.63 1.48 -3.89
C ILE A 40 0.16 0.23 -4.65
N GLY A 41 -0.52 0.40 -5.78
CA GLY A 41 -0.99 -0.71 -6.61
C GLY A 41 0.14 -1.60 -7.14
N ARG A 42 1.29 -1.01 -7.52
CA ARG A 42 2.49 -1.76 -7.93
C ARG A 42 3.05 -2.60 -6.80
N ILE A 43 3.14 -2.06 -5.59
CA ILE A 43 3.64 -2.75 -4.40
C ILE A 43 2.74 -3.95 -4.06
N LEU A 44 1.43 -3.73 -4.01
CA LEU A 44 0.46 -4.80 -3.72
C LEU A 44 0.47 -5.89 -4.79
N LYS A 45 0.58 -5.52 -6.07
CA LYS A 45 0.70 -6.50 -7.16
C LYS A 45 1.96 -7.37 -7.01
N GLN A 46 3.09 -6.80 -6.63
CA GLN A 46 4.32 -7.55 -6.39
C GLN A 46 4.17 -8.46 -5.17
N ALA A 47 3.66 -7.94 -4.05
CA ALA A 47 3.43 -8.73 -2.83
C ALA A 47 2.51 -9.94 -3.08
N ARG A 48 1.51 -9.80 -3.96
CA ARG A 48 0.66 -10.91 -4.38
C ARG A 48 1.40 -11.94 -5.22
N LEU A 49 2.28 -11.52 -6.14
CA LEU A 49 3.09 -12.44 -6.95
C LEU A 49 4.14 -13.18 -6.11
N ASP A 50 4.69 -12.53 -5.08
CA ASP A 50 5.67 -13.16 -4.18
C ASP A 50 5.04 -14.20 -3.23
N GLN A 51 3.70 -14.20 -3.09
CA GLN A 51 2.94 -15.19 -2.30
C GLN A 51 2.48 -16.42 -3.12
N GLU A 52 2.49 -16.34 -4.45
CA GLU A 52 2.12 -17.44 -5.37
C GLU A 52 3.32 -18.33 -5.68
#